data_AF-A0A226MCV3-F1
#
_entry.id   AF-A0A226MCV3-F1
#
_cell.length_a   1.000
_cell.length_b   1.000
_cell.length_c   1.000
_cell.angle_alpha   90.00
_cell.angle_beta   90.00
_cell.angle_gamma   90.00
#
_symmetry.space_group_name_H-M   'P 1'
#
loop_
_entity.id
_entity.type
_entity.pdbx_description
1 polymer ?
#
loop_
_entity_poly.entity_id
_entity_poly.type
_entity_poly.pdbx_seq_one_letter_code
_entity_poly.pdbx_strand_id
1 'polypeptide(L)'
;MTITSSMPSHQPAAHSASAVQYEQGPGEPASVALENNFPPEVWVAFFQQYLDLSPLFAWLDGEFRDNSENGWWETLCRRSNIQLYFCTYGLDEVVLVQKLQPWLGNHTESVVRRLTSITAALYGPQLRQQLECHNNCAAARKEDI
;
A
#
# COMPACT_ATOMS: atom_id res chain seq x y z
N MET A 1 31.96 53.06 40.82
CA MET A 1 33.24 52.32 40.87
C MET A 1 33.08 51.11 39.97
N THR A 2 33.92 51.02 38.94
CA THR A 2 33.99 49.90 37.99
C THR A 2 34.90 48.83 38.58
N ILE A 3 34.48 47.57 38.62
CA ILE A 3 35.39 46.43 38.78
C ILE A 3 35.04 45.39 37.72
N THR A 4 35.98 45.19 36.82
CA THR A 4 36.10 44.06 35.89
C THR A 4 36.78 42.91 36.63
N SER A 5 36.30 41.67 36.48
CA SER A 5 37.17 40.49 36.32
C SER A 5 36.40 39.17 36.16
N SER A 6 36.60 38.59 34.98
CA SER A 6 36.88 37.20 34.60
C SER A 6 36.01 36.03 35.07
N MET A 7 35.54 35.30 34.05
CA MET A 7 35.02 33.92 34.10
C MET A 7 36.06 32.87 34.54
N PRO A 8 35.57 31.72 35.02
CA PRO A 8 36.06 30.42 34.60
C PRO A 8 35.02 29.66 33.77
N SER A 9 35.50 29.03 32.69
CA SER A 9 34.79 28.07 31.85
C SER A 9 34.25 26.89 32.67
N HIS A 10 32.95 26.62 32.55
CA HIS A 10 32.42 25.26 32.66
C HIS A 10 31.41 25.05 31.53
N GLN A 11 31.89 24.33 30.53
CA GLN A 11 31.14 23.81 29.40
C GLN A 11 30.38 22.56 29.86
N PRO A 12 29.05 22.46 29.66
CA PRO A 12 28.41 21.17 29.44
C PRO A 12 28.19 21.04 27.93
N ALA A 13 29.08 20.29 27.29
CA ALA A 13 28.74 19.66 26.03
C ALA A 13 27.64 18.64 26.31
N ALA A 14 26.45 18.86 25.76
CA ALA A 14 25.60 17.82 25.22
C ALA A 14 24.38 18.50 24.62
N HIS A 15 24.45 18.67 23.31
CA HIS A 15 23.32 18.70 22.39
C HIS A 15 22.05 18.18 23.05
N SER A 16 21.15 19.10 23.43
CA SER A 16 19.75 18.73 23.62
C SER A 16 19.22 18.36 22.24
N ALA A 17 19.48 17.11 21.86
CA ALA A 17 18.73 16.41 20.86
C ALA A 17 17.30 16.32 21.41
N SER A 18 16.54 17.41 21.22
CA SER A 18 15.13 17.25 20.89
C SER A 18 15.12 16.58 19.51
N ALA A 19 15.47 15.28 19.51
CA ALA A 19 14.97 14.39 18.50
C ALA A 19 13.47 14.43 18.72
N VAL A 20 12.83 15.31 17.96
CA VAL A 20 11.43 15.19 17.60
C VAL A 20 11.24 13.73 17.23
N GLN A 21 10.74 12.95 18.19
CA GLN A 21 9.99 11.76 17.87
C GLN A 21 8.84 12.32 17.05
N TYR A 22 9.00 12.25 15.73
CA TYR A 22 7.89 12.20 14.84
C TYR A 22 7.04 11.07 15.38
N GLU A 23 5.95 11.43 16.06
CA GLU A 23 4.83 10.51 16.22
C GLU A 23 4.61 9.92 14.84
N GLN A 24 4.82 8.62 14.74
CA GLN A 24 4.38 7.81 13.62
C GLN A 24 2.86 7.93 13.62
N GLY A 25 2.37 9.01 13.02
CA GLY A 25 0.98 9.15 12.59
C GLY A 25 0.63 7.99 11.68
N PRO A 26 -0.68 7.70 11.51
CA PRO A 26 -1.18 6.46 10.92
C PRO A 26 -0.38 6.10 9.67
N GLY A 27 0.35 4.98 9.77
CA GLY A 27 1.45 4.61 8.89
C GLY A 27 1.19 5.01 7.45
N GLU A 28 2.03 5.95 6.97
CA GLU A 28 2.19 6.24 5.56
C GLU A 28 2.31 4.89 4.85
N PRO A 29 1.46 4.59 3.85
CA PRO A 29 1.52 3.33 3.17
C PRO A 29 2.93 3.17 2.63
N ALA A 30 3.65 2.18 3.17
CA ALA A 30 5.01 1.88 2.78
C ALA A 30 5.05 1.90 1.25
N SER A 31 5.83 2.83 0.70
CA SER A 31 6.07 2.96 -0.74
C SER A 31 6.17 1.55 -1.30
N VAL A 32 5.24 1.19 -2.19
CA VAL A 32 5.20 -0.17 -2.75
C VAL A 32 6.61 -0.51 -3.15
N ALA A 33 7.19 -1.54 -2.52
CA ALA A 33 8.55 -1.94 -2.83
C ALA A 33 8.63 -2.04 -4.35
N LEU A 34 9.59 -1.35 -4.98
CA LEU A 34 9.66 -1.23 -6.45
C LEU A 34 9.57 -2.60 -7.14
N GLU A 35 9.99 -3.64 -6.42
CA GLU A 35 9.91 -5.04 -6.81
C GLU A 35 8.47 -5.56 -7.03
N ASN A 36 7.44 -4.98 -6.41
CA ASN A 36 6.02 -5.33 -6.54
C ASN A 36 5.30 -4.46 -7.60
N ASN A 37 6.04 -3.68 -8.38
CA ASN A 37 5.49 -2.89 -9.48
C ASN A 37 5.32 -3.78 -10.72
N PHE A 38 4.19 -4.49 -10.78
CA PHE A 38 3.80 -5.28 -11.95
C PHE A 38 2.80 -4.53 -12.82
N PRO A 39 2.81 -4.75 -14.15
CA PRO A 39 1.80 -4.21 -15.06
C PRO A 39 0.38 -4.63 -14.65
N PRO A 40 -0.65 -3.80 -14.90
CA PRO A 40 -2.04 -4.12 -14.57
C PRO A 40 -2.51 -5.47 -15.12
N GLU A 41 -2.06 -5.87 -16.31
CA GLU A 41 -2.45 -7.12 -16.96
C GLU A 41 -1.95 -8.35 -16.19
N VAL A 42 -0.77 -8.23 -15.56
CA VAL A 42 -0.20 -9.30 -14.72
C VAL A 42 -1.03 -9.44 -13.45
N TRP A 43 -1.47 -8.33 -12.87
CA TRP A 43 -2.41 -8.34 -11.75
C TRP A 43 -3.78 -8.91 -12.13
N VAL A 44 -4.32 -8.55 -13.30
CA VAL A 44 -5.57 -9.12 -13.83
C VAL A 44 -5.48 -10.65 -13.89
N ALA A 45 -4.44 -11.17 -14.54
CA ALA A 45 -4.24 -12.62 -14.67
C ALA A 45 -4.11 -13.30 -13.31
N PHE A 46 -3.42 -12.66 -12.36
CA PHE A 46 -3.29 -13.16 -11.00
C PHE A 46 -4.63 -13.24 -10.28
N PHE A 47 -5.42 -12.15 -10.24
CA PHE A 47 -6.70 -12.13 -9.55
C PHE A 47 -7.76 -13.01 -10.21
N GLN A 48 -7.63 -13.30 -11.50
CA GLN A 48 -8.48 -14.27 -12.18
C GLN A 48 -8.18 -15.72 -11.77
N GLN A 49 -6.94 -16.02 -11.37
CA GLN A 49 -6.51 -17.36 -10.96
C GLN A 49 -6.54 -17.56 -9.43
N TYR A 50 -6.25 -16.51 -8.67
CA TYR A 50 -6.14 -16.52 -7.22
C TYR A 50 -7.17 -15.57 -6.60
N LEU A 51 -8.10 -16.13 -5.83
CA LEU A 51 -9.32 -15.42 -5.38
C LEU A 51 -9.39 -15.15 -3.87
N ASP A 52 -8.36 -15.50 -3.08
CA ASP A 52 -8.41 -15.26 -1.65
C ASP A 52 -8.06 -13.80 -1.30
N LEU A 53 -9.10 -12.98 -1.26
CA LEU A 53 -9.02 -11.58 -0.86
C LEU A 53 -9.27 -11.35 0.64
N SER A 54 -9.33 -12.42 1.45
CA SER A 54 -9.60 -12.30 2.90
C SER A 54 -8.63 -11.36 3.64
N PRO A 55 -7.30 -11.39 3.37
CA PRO A 55 -6.36 -10.44 3.98
C PRO A 55 -6.66 -8.98 3.63
N LEU A 56 -7.03 -8.71 2.38
CA LEU A 56 -7.40 -7.37 1.92
C LEU A 56 -8.69 -6.89 2.60
N PHE A 57 -9.70 -7.74 2.69
CA PHE A 57 -10.96 -7.38 3.35
C PHE A 57 -10.76 -7.05 4.83
N ALA A 58 -9.90 -7.79 5.53
CA ALA A 58 -9.57 -7.48 6.92
C ALA A 58 -8.88 -6.12 7.09
N TRP A 59 -8.01 -5.73 6.15
CA TRP A 59 -7.42 -4.39 6.14
C TRP A 59 -8.47 -3.30 5.90
N LEU A 60 -9.33 -3.51 4.90
CA LEU A 60 -10.40 -2.57 4.55
C LEU A 60 -11.37 -2.33 5.72
N ASP A 61 -11.71 -3.38 6.47
CA ASP A 61 -12.54 -3.25 7.67
C ASP A 61 -11.89 -2.35 8.74
N GLY A 62 -10.56 -2.34 8.84
CA GLY A 62 -9.83 -1.43 9.72
C GLY A 62 -9.79 0.00 9.20
N GLU A 63 -9.53 0.15 7.91
CA GLU A 63 -9.35 1.44 7.23
C GLU A 63 -10.57 2.36 7.33
N PHE A 64 -11.77 1.76 7.26
CA PHE A 64 -13.03 2.50 7.25
C PHE A 64 -13.74 2.54 8.61
N ARG A 65 -13.29 1.77 9.61
CA ARG A 65 -13.84 1.81 10.97
C ARG A 65 -13.58 3.14 11.67
N ASP A 66 -12.48 3.81 11.36
CA ASP A 66 -12.11 5.10 11.95
C ASP A 66 -12.72 6.31 11.18
N ASN A 67 -13.38 6.07 10.04
CA ASN A 67 -13.88 7.11 9.12
C ASN A 67 -15.39 7.04 8.82
N SER A 68 -16.16 6.18 9.50
CA SER A 68 -17.53 5.86 9.07
C SER A 68 -18.59 6.84 9.59
N GLU A 69 -18.84 7.92 8.83
CA GLU A 69 -20.16 8.56 8.81
C GLU A 69 -21.04 8.07 7.65
N ASN A 70 -20.46 7.33 6.69
CA ASN A 70 -21.08 7.18 5.38
C ASN A 70 -20.96 5.72 4.88
N GLY A 71 -22.01 4.92 5.10
CA GLY A 71 -22.09 3.46 4.80
C GLY A 71 -22.02 3.06 3.32
N TRP A 72 -21.48 3.91 2.43
CA TRP A 72 -21.23 3.55 1.04
C TRP A 72 -20.16 2.44 0.93
N TRP A 73 -19.26 2.33 1.92
CA TRP A 73 -18.29 1.23 2.01
C TRP A 73 -18.98 -0.13 2.07
N GLU A 74 -20.09 -0.28 2.79
CA GLU A 74 -20.88 -1.53 2.84
C GLU A 74 -21.48 -1.90 1.48
N THR A 75 -21.77 -0.90 0.63
CA THR A 75 -22.30 -1.13 -0.74
C THR A 75 -21.19 -1.55 -1.70
N LEU A 76 -20.00 -0.96 -1.59
CA LEU A 76 -18.81 -1.36 -2.34
C LEU A 76 -18.24 -2.71 -1.86
N CYS A 77 -18.40 -3.03 -0.56
CA CYS A 77 -17.89 -4.23 0.13
C CYS A 77 -18.84 -5.43 0.16
N ARG A 78 -19.83 -5.53 -0.74
CA ARG A 78 -20.10 -6.89 -1.24
C ARG A 78 -18.81 -7.37 -1.86
N ARG A 79 -18.06 -8.24 -1.15
CA ARG A 79 -16.75 -8.81 -1.51
C ARG A 79 -16.54 -9.01 -3.02
N SER A 80 -17.61 -9.37 -3.73
CA SER A 80 -17.71 -9.47 -5.18
C SER A 80 -17.31 -8.23 -6.00
N ASN A 81 -17.56 -6.99 -5.56
CA ASN A 81 -17.26 -5.80 -6.38
C ASN A 81 -15.77 -5.49 -6.44
N ILE A 82 -15.06 -5.45 -5.30
CA ILE A 82 -13.61 -5.23 -5.28
C ILE A 82 -12.90 -6.31 -6.07
N GLN A 83 -13.31 -7.56 -5.87
CA GLN A 83 -12.81 -8.68 -6.65
C GLN A 83 -13.07 -8.49 -8.14
N LEU A 84 -14.28 -8.10 -8.55
CA LEU A 84 -14.61 -7.83 -9.95
C LEU A 84 -13.70 -6.75 -10.55
N TYR A 85 -13.49 -5.63 -9.83
CA TYR A 85 -12.61 -4.56 -10.29
C TYR A 85 -11.18 -5.05 -10.50
N PHE A 86 -10.63 -5.81 -9.56
CA PHE A 86 -9.27 -6.33 -9.67
C PHE A 86 -9.12 -7.41 -10.74
N CYS A 87 -10.09 -8.30 -10.89
CA CYS A 87 -10.12 -9.29 -11.98
C CYS A 87 -10.31 -8.66 -13.37
N THR A 88 -10.78 -7.41 -13.46
CA THR A 88 -11.04 -6.73 -14.73
C THR A 88 -9.93 -5.73 -15.08
N TYR A 89 -9.43 -4.97 -14.11
CA TYR A 89 -8.54 -3.83 -14.33
C TYR A 89 -7.18 -3.98 -13.63
N GLY A 90 -7.00 -5.01 -12.79
CA GLY A 90 -5.79 -5.17 -11.99
C GLY A 90 -5.61 -4.01 -11.02
N LEU A 91 -4.36 -3.62 -10.78
CA LEU A 91 -4.00 -2.46 -9.95
C LEU A 91 -3.76 -1.19 -10.78
N ASP A 92 -4.54 -0.98 -11.85
CA ASP A 92 -4.51 0.27 -12.61
C ASP A 92 -5.16 1.41 -11.82
N GLU A 93 -4.34 2.23 -11.16
CA GLU A 93 -4.81 3.36 -10.33
C GLU A 93 -5.66 4.34 -11.14
N VAL A 94 -5.33 4.62 -12.40
CA VAL A 94 -6.06 5.60 -13.22
C VAL A 94 -7.46 5.09 -13.53
N VAL A 95 -7.57 3.83 -13.97
CA VAL A 95 -8.87 3.23 -14.28
C VAL A 95 -9.69 3.03 -13.02
N LEU A 96 -9.08 2.56 -11.92
CA LEU A 96 -9.77 2.37 -10.65
C LEU A 96 -10.28 3.70 -10.08
N VAL A 97 -9.52 4.80 -10.19
CA VAL A 97 -10.00 6.14 -9.81
C VAL A 97 -11.23 6.51 -10.63
N GLN A 98 -11.18 6.42 -11.96
CA GLN A 98 -12.32 6.77 -12.80
C GLN A 98 -13.56 5.93 -12.49
N LYS A 99 -13.37 4.62 -12.26
CA LYS A 99 -14.48 3.73 -11.94
C LYS A 99 -15.04 4.03 -10.56
N LEU A 100 -14.20 4.26 -9.56
CA LEU A 100 -14.64 4.41 -8.18
C LEU A 100 -15.08 5.84 -7.81
N GLN A 101 -14.72 6.83 -8.63
CA GLN A 101 -15.04 8.24 -8.38
C GLN A 101 -16.52 8.55 -8.12
N PRO A 102 -17.50 7.96 -8.84
CA PRO A 102 -18.91 8.21 -8.58
C PRO A 102 -19.37 7.83 -7.16
N TRP A 103 -18.65 6.93 -6.49
CA TRP A 103 -18.96 6.48 -5.12
C TRP A 103 -18.04 7.12 -4.07
N LEU A 104 -16.77 7.35 -4.40
CA LEU A 104 -15.75 7.86 -3.49
C LEU A 104 -15.62 9.39 -3.50
N GLY A 105 -16.14 10.06 -4.53
CA GLY A 105 -16.11 11.51 -4.66
C GLY A 105 -14.69 12.08 -4.58
N ASN A 106 -14.46 13.03 -3.67
CA ASN A 106 -13.19 13.71 -3.56
C ASN A 106 -12.08 12.86 -2.90
N HIS A 107 -12.44 11.74 -2.25
CA HIS A 107 -11.47 10.87 -1.57
C HIS A 107 -10.93 9.75 -2.46
N THR A 108 -11.46 9.64 -3.69
CA THR A 108 -11.17 8.54 -4.62
C THR A 108 -9.70 8.27 -4.81
N GLU A 109 -8.92 9.29 -5.18
CA GLU A 109 -7.49 9.11 -5.45
C GLU A 109 -6.73 8.59 -4.24
N SER A 110 -6.99 9.17 -3.06
CA SER A 110 -6.33 8.74 -1.82
C SER A 110 -6.69 7.30 -1.46
N VAL A 111 -7.95 6.93 -1.60
CA VAL A 111 -8.44 5.57 -1.29
C VAL A 111 -7.86 4.57 -2.29
N VAL A 112 -7.90 4.86 -3.59
CA VAL A 112 -7.38 3.96 -4.62
C VAL A 112 -5.88 3.76 -4.46
N ARG A 113 -5.11 4.83 -4.25
CA ARG A 113 -3.66 4.73 -4.05
C ARG A 113 -3.30 3.85 -2.86
N ARG A 114 -4.03 3.99 -1.75
CA ARG A 114 -3.78 3.19 -0.55
C ARG A 114 -4.21 1.74 -0.76
N LEU A 115 -5.36 1.53 -1.41
CA LEU A 115 -5.86 0.21 -1.80
C LEU A 115 -4.88 -0.54 -2.71
N THR A 116 -4.39 0.08 -3.79
CA THR A 116 -3.43 -0.54 -4.71
C THR A 116 -2.11 -0.81 -4.01
N SER A 117 -1.65 0.10 -3.15
CA SER A 117 -0.40 -0.08 -2.41
C SER A 117 -0.44 -1.27 -1.45
N ILE A 118 -1.51 -1.37 -0.65
CA ILE A 118 -1.69 -2.49 0.29
C ILE A 118 -1.89 -3.80 -0.47
N THR A 119 -2.65 -3.79 -1.57
CA THR A 119 -2.84 -4.99 -2.38
C THR A 119 -1.50 -5.47 -2.97
N ALA A 120 -0.68 -4.55 -3.51
CA ALA A 120 0.64 -4.89 -4.01
C ALA A 120 1.57 -5.44 -2.90
N ALA A 121 1.47 -4.92 -1.68
CA ALA A 121 2.23 -5.42 -0.54
C ALA A 121 1.78 -6.82 -0.09
N LEU A 122 0.48 -7.08 -0.04
CA LEU A 122 -0.11 -8.34 0.43
C LEU A 122 0.11 -9.50 -0.53
N TYR A 123 0.05 -9.23 -1.84
CA TYR A 123 0.00 -10.27 -2.89
C TYR A 123 1.20 -10.23 -3.84
N GLY A 124 2.00 -9.17 -3.84
CA GLY A 124 3.17 -9.03 -4.70
C GLY A 124 4.20 -10.16 -4.56
N PRO A 125 4.55 -10.61 -3.34
CA PRO A 125 5.44 -11.75 -3.15
C PRO A 125 4.91 -13.06 -3.77
N GLN A 126 3.62 -13.35 -3.60
CA GLN A 126 2.97 -14.54 -4.13
C GLN A 126 2.88 -14.48 -5.66
N LEU A 127 2.57 -13.30 -6.20
CA LEU A 127 2.57 -13.06 -7.64
C LEU A 127 3.96 -13.30 -8.24
N ARG A 128 5.02 -12.77 -7.60
CA ARG A 128 6.40 -13.00 -8.03
C ARG A 128 6.75 -14.48 -8.04
N GLN A 129 6.47 -15.18 -6.94
CA GLN A 129 6.71 -16.61 -6.82
C GLN A 129 5.98 -17.40 -7.91
N GLN A 130 4.73 -17.04 -8.21
CA GLN A 130 3.95 -17.67 -9.28
C GLN A 130 4.60 -17.48 -10.65
N LEU A 131 5.06 -16.26 -10.97
CA LEU A 131 5.76 -15.96 -12.23
C LEU A 131 7.07 -16.74 -12.35
N GLU A 132 7.87 -16.79 -11.28
CA GLU A 132 9.14 -17.54 -11.25
C GLU A 132 8.91 -19.04 -11.47
N CYS A 133 7.92 -19.63 -10.78
CA CYS A 133 7.55 -21.03 -10.98
C CYS A 133 7.10 -21.29 -12.43
N HIS A 134 6.26 -20.42 -12.99
CA HIS A 134 5.78 -20.59 -14.37
C HIS A 134 6.93 -20.53 -15.40
N ASN A 135 7.86 -19.59 -15.23
CA ASN A 135 9.02 -19.43 -16.11
C ASN A 135 9.98 -20.63 -16.03
N ASN A 136 10.25 -21.14 -14.83
CA ASN A 136 11.11 -22.30 -14.62
C ASN A 136 10.49 -23.58 -15.20
N CYS A 137 9.17 -23.76 -15.08
CA CYS A 137 8.46 -24.87 -15.72
C CYS A 137 8.45 -24.78 -17.25
N ALA A 138 8.38 -23.56 -17.81
CA ALA A 138 8.44 -23.34 -19.26
C ALA A 138 9.87 -23.55 -19.82
N ALA A 139 10.91 -23.22 -19.04
CA ALA A 139 12.30 -23.43 -19.41
C ALA A 139 12.68 -24.91 -19.47
N ALA A 140 12.29 -25.71 -18.47
CA ALA A 140 12.57 -27.15 -18.41
C ALA A 140 11.97 -27.95 -19.59
N ARG A 141 10.92 -27.44 -20.24
CA ARG A 141 10.31 -28.09 -21.43
C ARG A 141 11.10 -27.84 -22.71
N LYS A 142 11.93 -26.80 -22.76
CA LYS A 142 12.72 -26.42 -23.94
C LYS A 142 14.07 -27.14 -24.03
N GLU A 143 14.47 -27.85 -22.97
CA GLU A 143 15.74 -28.58 -22.89
C GLU A 143 15.61 -30.06 -23.25
N ASP A 144 14.40 -30.54 -23.58
CA ASP A 144 14.09 -31.93 -23.96
C ASP A 144 13.79 -32.07 -25.47
N ILE A 145 14.28 -31.14 -26.31
CA ILE A 145 14.09 -31.14 -27.78
C ILE A 145 15.43 -31.08 -28.50
#